data_AF-A0A6V8Q5W9-F1
#
_entry.id   AF-A0A6V8Q5W9-F1
#
_cell.length_a   1.000
_cell.length_b   1.000
_cell.length_c   1.000
_cell.angle_alpha   90.00
_cell.angle_beta   90.00
_cell.angle_gamma   90.00
#
_symmetry.space_group_name_H-M   'P 1'
#
loop_
_entity.id
_entity.type
_entity.pdbx_description
1 polymer ?
#
loop_
_entity_poly.entity_id
_entity_poly.type
_entity_poly.pdbx_seq_one_letter_code
_entity_poly.pdbx_strand_id
1 'polypeptide(L)'
;MAAGLAVVGNKKPLTHAANAQNYEAFVALAKNHGCPLAIDEPGGLDKLADLVEKVRALGVQDLVLDPGSSSLKDSLRDLVYIRRSALLKKFRSLGFP
;
A
#
# COMPACT_ATOMS: atom_id res chain seq x y z
N MET A 1 7.37 -1.20 -14.19
CA MET A 1 5.94 -0.85 -14.04
C MET A 1 5.40 0.05 -15.16
N ALA A 2 6.09 1.16 -15.51
CA ALA A 2 5.62 2.12 -16.52
C ALA A 2 5.25 1.53 -17.89
N ALA A 3 6.08 0.65 -18.46
CA ALA A 3 5.80 0.04 -19.77
C ALA A 3 4.53 -0.85 -19.77
N GLY A 4 4.23 -1.53 -18.66
CA GLY A 4 3.00 -2.30 -18.51
C GLY A 4 1.76 -1.42 -18.41
N LEU A 5 1.85 -0.35 -17.60
CA LEU A 5 0.78 0.64 -17.46
C LEU A 5 0.44 1.36 -18.77
N ALA A 6 1.40 1.54 -19.67
CA ALA A 6 1.14 2.11 -20.99
C ALA A 6 0.19 1.25 -21.84
N VAL A 7 0.19 -0.08 -21.64
CA VAL A 7 -0.66 -1.02 -22.40
C VAL A 7 -1.97 -1.29 -21.68
N VAL A 8 -1.94 -1.47 -20.36
CA VAL A 8 -3.10 -1.93 -19.58
C VAL A 8 -3.65 -0.90 -18.59
N GLY A 9 -3.10 0.33 -18.54
CA GLY A 9 -3.53 1.37 -17.59
C GLY A 9 -5.02 1.68 -17.65
N ASN A 10 -5.63 1.59 -18.84
CA ASN A 10 -7.07 1.79 -19.02
C ASN A 10 -7.94 0.74 -18.28
N LYS A 11 -7.37 -0.43 -17.94
CA LYS A 11 -8.05 -1.48 -17.16
C LYS A 11 -7.89 -1.31 -15.65
N LYS A 12 -7.24 -0.22 -15.19
CA LYS A 12 -6.98 0.07 -13.78
C LYS A 12 -6.36 -1.12 -13.01
N PRO A 13 -5.21 -1.66 -13.47
CA PRO A 13 -4.53 -2.74 -12.75
C PRO A 13 -4.03 -2.28 -11.38
N LEU A 14 -3.90 -3.21 -10.44
CA LEU A 14 -3.22 -2.95 -9.18
C LEU A 14 -1.70 -2.88 -9.42
N THR A 15 -1.09 -1.77 -9.00
CA THR A 15 0.36 -1.58 -9.10
C THR A 15 1.02 -2.04 -7.80
N HIS A 16 1.76 -3.13 -7.85
CA HIS A 16 2.53 -3.68 -6.72
C HIS A 16 4.04 -3.46 -6.95
N ALA A 17 4.81 -2.93 -6.00
CA ALA A 17 4.41 -2.21 -4.78
C ALA A 17 5.31 -0.99 -4.54
N ALA A 18 4.76 -0.04 -3.77
CA ALA A 18 5.48 1.10 -3.23
C ALA A 18 6.13 0.73 -1.87
N ASN A 19 7.43 0.96 -1.79
CA ASN A 19 8.30 0.71 -0.65
C ASN A 19 9.05 2.01 -0.31
N ALA A 20 9.76 2.04 0.81
CA ALA A 20 10.36 3.28 1.35
C ALA A 20 11.33 4.01 0.38
N GLN A 21 11.86 3.33 -0.63
CA GLN A 21 12.80 3.89 -1.60
C GLN A 21 12.13 4.35 -2.91
N ASN A 22 10.97 3.83 -3.28
CA ASN A 22 10.37 4.01 -4.61
C ASN A 22 8.96 4.63 -4.57
N TYR A 23 8.42 4.94 -3.38
CA TYR A 23 7.05 5.40 -3.20
C TYR A 23 6.70 6.64 -4.03
N GLU A 24 7.62 7.60 -4.19
CA GLU A 24 7.37 8.83 -4.95
C GLU A 24 7.12 8.54 -6.44
N ALA A 25 7.95 7.66 -7.03
CA ALA A 25 7.81 7.27 -8.42
C ALA A 25 6.52 6.47 -8.65
N PHE A 26 6.20 5.55 -7.74
CA PHE A 26 4.97 4.75 -7.82
C PHE A 26 3.71 5.59 -7.61
N VAL A 27 3.74 6.59 -6.72
CA VAL A 27 2.64 7.54 -6.55
C VAL A 27 2.41 8.36 -7.81
N ALA A 28 3.47 8.85 -8.46
CA ALA A 28 3.34 9.56 -9.72
C ALA A 28 2.71 8.68 -10.81
N LEU A 29 3.15 7.42 -10.93
CA LEU A 29 2.57 6.46 -11.89
C LEU A 29 1.10 6.12 -11.58
N ALA A 30 0.77 5.87 -10.32
CA ALA A 30 -0.59 5.56 -9.88
C ALA A 30 -1.54 6.72 -10.15
N LYS A 31 -1.11 7.96 -9.89
CA LYS A 31 -1.88 9.16 -10.22
C LYS A 31 -2.10 9.34 -11.72
N ASN A 32 -1.03 9.20 -12.51
CA ASN A 32 -1.10 9.42 -13.95
C ASN A 32 -2.08 8.47 -14.64
N HIS A 33 -2.20 7.24 -14.13
CA HIS A 33 -3.08 6.21 -14.69
C HIS A 33 -4.35 5.95 -13.88
N GLY A 34 -4.57 6.64 -12.75
CA GLY A 34 -5.72 6.43 -11.85
C GLY A 34 -5.85 4.98 -11.37
N CYS A 35 -4.72 4.34 -11.07
CA CYS A 35 -4.63 2.93 -10.70
C CYS A 35 -4.43 2.74 -9.19
N PRO A 36 -5.01 1.68 -8.58
CA PRO A 36 -4.78 1.37 -7.17
C PRO A 36 -3.32 0.95 -6.92
N LEU A 37 -2.76 1.39 -5.79
CA LEU A 37 -1.36 1.18 -5.41
C LEU A 37 -1.26 0.30 -4.17
N ALA A 38 -0.50 -0.80 -4.28
CA ALA A 38 -0.12 -1.58 -3.11
C ALA A 38 1.12 -0.99 -2.44
N ILE A 39 1.12 -0.98 -1.12
CA ILE A 39 2.24 -0.55 -0.27
C ILE A 39 2.81 -1.79 0.40
N ASP A 40 4.10 -2.03 0.19
CA ASP A 40 4.85 -3.15 0.78
C ASP A 40 5.92 -2.63 1.73
N GLU A 41 5.84 -3.04 3.00
CA GLU A 41 6.83 -2.69 4.01
C GLU A 41 7.06 -3.88 4.98
N PRO A 42 8.14 -4.67 4.79
CA PRO A 42 8.45 -5.82 5.64
C PRO A 42 9.03 -5.40 7.01
N GLY A 43 9.30 -4.11 7.22
CA GLY A 43 9.92 -3.57 8.42
C GLY A 43 8.99 -3.44 9.63
N GLY A 44 7.72 -3.87 9.50
CA GLY A 44 6.71 -3.87 10.57
C GLY A 44 5.58 -2.87 10.36
N LEU A 45 4.50 -3.03 11.15
CA LEU A 45 3.25 -2.28 11.00
C LEU A 45 3.39 -0.76 11.21
N ASP A 46 4.32 -0.33 12.07
CA ASP A 46 4.55 1.11 12.32
C ASP A 46 5.15 1.77 11.08
N LYS A 47 6.17 1.15 10.47
CA LYS A 47 6.77 1.64 9.23
C LYS A 47 5.79 1.59 8.06
N LEU A 48 4.95 0.55 8.02
CA LEU A 48 3.87 0.45 7.03
C LEU A 48 2.92 1.64 7.15
N ALA A 49 2.47 1.96 8.38
CA ALA A 49 1.60 3.10 8.63
C ALA A 49 2.26 4.44 8.24
N ASP A 50 3.54 4.64 8.60
CA ASP A 50 4.30 5.83 8.21
C ASP A 50 4.38 5.99 6.69
N LEU A 51 4.58 4.88 5.96
CA LEU A 51 4.64 4.89 4.50
C LEU A 51 3.27 5.21 3.89
N VAL A 52 2.20 4.63 4.43
CA VAL A 52 0.83 4.93 4.02
C VAL A 52 0.51 6.41 4.22
N GLU A 53 0.92 7.01 5.34
CA GLU A 53 0.70 8.44 5.57
C GLU A 53 1.44 9.31 4.55
N LYS A 54 2.69 8.98 4.20
CA LYS A 54 3.44 9.68 3.15
C LYS A 54 2.75 9.56 1.79
N VAL A 55 2.37 8.36 1.40
CA VAL A 55 1.68 8.10 0.12
C VAL A 55 0.32 8.81 0.06
N ARG A 56 -0.42 8.80 1.17
CA ARG A 56 -1.71 9.49 1.29
C ARG A 56 -1.54 11.01 1.26
N ALA A 57 -0.51 11.55 1.90
CA ALA A 57 -0.19 12.98 1.86
C ALA A 57 0.14 13.44 0.43
N LEU A 58 0.74 12.54 -0.37
CA LEU A 58 0.92 12.77 -1.79
C LEU A 58 -0.40 12.67 -2.57
N GLY A 59 -1.51 12.22 -2.01
CA GLY A 59 -2.85 12.33 -2.61
C GLY A 59 -3.38 11.08 -3.32
N VAL A 60 -2.74 9.92 -3.13
CA VAL A 60 -3.31 8.63 -3.58
C VAL A 60 -4.15 8.04 -2.46
N GLN A 61 -5.42 7.75 -2.74
CA GLN A 61 -6.37 7.18 -1.76
C GLN A 61 -6.70 5.71 -2.02
N ASP A 62 -6.56 5.24 -3.26
CA ASP A 62 -6.78 3.85 -3.62
C ASP A 62 -5.53 3.03 -3.28
N LEU A 63 -5.46 2.60 -2.01
CA LEU A 63 -4.32 1.87 -1.44
C LEU A 63 -4.70 0.46 -1.01
N VAL A 64 -3.74 -0.45 -1.10
CA VAL A 64 -3.80 -1.83 -0.58
C VAL A 64 -2.56 -2.07 0.28
N LEU A 65 -2.70 -2.75 1.42
CA LEU A 65 -1.61 -2.97 2.37
C LEU A 65 -1.01 -4.37 2.21
N ASP A 66 0.30 -4.41 2.09
CA ASP A 66 1.11 -5.62 2.13
C ASP A 66 2.10 -5.52 3.30
N PRO A 67 1.91 -6.28 4.40
CA PRO A 67 2.82 -6.24 5.54
C PRO A 67 4.20 -6.87 5.26
N GLY A 68 4.43 -7.44 4.06
CA GLY A 68 5.74 -7.97 3.67
C GLY A 68 6.23 -9.13 4.55
N SER A 69 5.31 -9.81 5.24
CA SER A 69 5.62 -10.78 6.28
C SER A 69 6.13 -12.11 5.70
N SER A 70 7.31 -12.54 6.14
CA SER A 70 8.03 -13.69 5.56
C SER A 70 7.47 -15.07 5.94
N SER A 71 6.61 -15.17 6.96
CA SER A 71 6.07 -16.44 7.47
C SER A 71 4.55 -16.39 7.66
N LEU A 72 3.86 -17.53 7.49
CA LEU A 72 2.41 -17.62 7.70
C LEU A 72 1.96 -17.17 9.09
N LYS A 73 2.78 -17.45 10.12
CA LYS A 73 2.50 -17.06 11.49
C LYS A 73 2.53 -15.54 11.65
N ASP A 74 3.50 -14.89 11.03
CA ASP A 74 3.64 -13.44 11.08
C ASP A 74 2.59 -12.77 10.18
N SER A 75 2.32 -13.30 8.98
CA SER A 75 1.21 -12.84 8.13
C SER A 75 -0.13 -12.87 8.86
N LEU A 76 -0.45 -13.98 9.54
CA LEU A 76 -1.69 -14.07 10.31
C LEU A 76 -1.74 -13.03 11.42
N ARG A 77 -0.64 -12.85 12.15
CA ARG A 77 -0.54 -11.86 13.24
C ARG A 77 -0.77 -10.46 12.69
N ASP A 78 -0.07 -10.09 11.64
CA ASP A 78 -0.05 -8.73 11.08
C ASP A 78 -1.39 -8.37 10.46
N LEU A 79 -1.99 -9.27 9.67
CA LEU A 79 -3.33 -9.06 9.11
C LEU A 79 -4.40 -8.90 10.20
N VAL A 80 -4.31 -9.65 11.30
CA VAL A 80 -5.21 -9.50 12.45
C VAL A 80 -5.03 -8.13 13.11
N TYR A 81 -3.79 -7.66 13.30
CA TYR A 81 -3.52 -6.35 13.89
C TYR A 81 -3.96 -5.19 12.98
N ILE A 82 -3.71 -5.28 11.67
CA ILE A 82 -4.20 -4.32 10.67
C ILE A 82 -5.72 -4.21 10.78
N ARG A 83 -6.44 -5.33 10.73
CA ARG A 83 -7.90 -5.33 10.78
C ARG A 83 -8.44 -4.79 12.11
N ARG A 84 -7.86 -5.20 13.24
CA ARG A 84 -8.31 -4.76 14.57
C ARG A 84 -8.00 -3.28 14.82
N SER A 85 -6.85 -2.79 14.40
CA SER A 85 -6.48 -1.37 14.55
C SER A 85 -7.40 -0.47 13.71
N ALA A 86 -7.67 -0.86 12.47
CA ALA A 86 -8.60 -0.16 11.59
C ALA A 86 -10.02 -0.09 12.18
N LEU A 87 -10.56 -1.20 12.68
CA LEU A 87 -11.95 -1.26 13.17
C LEU A 87 -12.13 -0.74 14.59
N LEU A 88 -11.30 -1.20 15.54
CA LEU A 88 -11.49 -0.94 16.97
C LEU A 88 -10.87 0.39 17.41
N LYS A 89 -9.72 0.74 16.82
CA LYS A 89 -9.00 1.99 17.14
C LYS A 89 -9.25 3.10 16.12
N LYS A 90 -10.00 2.80 15.05
CA LYS A 90 -10.25 3.73 13.93
C LYS A 90 -8.95 4.29 13.34
N PHE A 91 -7.90 3.48 13.36
CA PHE A 91 -6.58 3.90 12.90
C PHE A 91 -6.57 3.93 11.37
N ARG A 92 -6.70 5.14 10.80
CA ARG A 92 -6.94 5.34 9.37
C ARG A 92 -5.77 4.92 8.49
N SER A 93 -4.55 4.93 9.02
CA SER A 93 -3.32 4.61 8.27
C SER A 93 -3.20 3.11 7.97
N LEU A 94 -3.92 2.25 8.72
CA LEU A 94 -4.09 0.83 8.42
C LEU A 94 -5.52 0.49 7.95
N GLY A 95 -6.30 1.50 7.58
CA GLY A 95 -7.72 1.38 7.23
C GLY A 95 -8.00 0.97 5.78
N PHE A 96 -7.07 0.24 5.15
CA PHE A 96 -7.14 -0.15 3.74
C PHE A 96 -7.21 -1.68 3.60
N PRO A 97 -7.68 -2.19 2.44
CA PRO A 97 -7.70 -3.62 2.15
C PRO A 97 -6.31 -4.27 2.25
#